data_AF-A0A919Z6R8-F1
#
_entry.id   AF-A0A919Z6R8-F1
#
_cell.length_a   1.000
_cell.length_b   1.000
_cell.length_c   1.000
_cell.angle_alpha   90.00
_cell.angle_beta   90.00
_cell.angle_gamma   90.00
#
_symmetry.space_group_name_H-M   'P 1'
#
loop_
_entity.id
_entity.type
_entity.pdbx_description
1 polymer ?
#
loop_
_entity_poly.entity_id
_entity_poly.type
_entity_poly.pdbx_seq_one_letter_code
_entity_poly.pdbx_strand_id
1 'polypeptide(L)'
;MAKEPVSCIRCSKQASETDKYCIDCGAPLQNRCSDEPGLLKKGCTYLNAPNAAYCAKCGEPTLFQLHGLLTPLYPSANKPLISRGIGGQSGWSRSRTDK
;
A
#
# COMPACT_ATOMS: atom_id res chain seq x y z
N MET A 1 -16.92 24.08 -6.92
CA MET A 1 -15.46 24.19 -6.72
C MET A 1 -14.85 23.02 -7.44
N ALA A 2 -14.18 23.25 -8.57
CA ALA A 2 -13.48 22.18 -9.31
C ALA A 2 -12.24 21.77 -8.50
N LYS A 3 -12.03 20.47 -8.33
CA LYS A 3 -10.91 19.93 -7.55
C LYS A 3 -9.75 19.70 -8.52
N GLU A 4 -8.51 19.91 -8.09
CA GLU A 4 -7.38 19.80 -9.02
C GLU A 4 -7.24 18.37 -9.61
N PRO A 5 -6.87 18.24 -10.89
CA PRO A 5 -6.73 16.95 -11.57
C PRO A 5 -5.63 16.11 -10.91
N VAL A 6 -5.91 14.84 -10.66
CA VAL A 6 -4.96 13.90 -10.03
C VAL A 6 -4.09 13.26 -11.11
N SER A 7 -2.76 13.30 -10.93
CA SER A 7 -1.82 12.58 -11.79
C SER A 7 -1.50 11.20 -11.23
N CYS A 8 -1.51 10.18 -12.10
CA CYS A 8 -1.13 8.83 -11.72
C CYS A 8 0.35 8.75 -11.34
N ILE A 9 0.65 8.31 -10.11
CA ILE A 9 2.02 8.14 -9.63
C ILE A 9 2.87 7.16 -10.47
N ARG A 10 2.24 6.21 -11.17
CA ARG A 10 2.94 5.19 -11.95
C ARG A 10 3.28 5.64 -13.37
N CYS A 11 2.31 6.19 -14.10
CA CYS A 11 2.48 6.51 -15.52
C CYS A 11 2.26 7.99 -15.85
N SER A 12 2.03 8.84 -14.85
CA SER A 12 1.78 10.29 -14.98
C SER A 12 0.52 10.68 -15.78
N LYS A 13 -0.30 9.73 -16.23
CA LYS A 13 -1.59 10.00 -16.89
C LYS A 13 -2.50 10.82 -15.96
N GLN A 14 -3.07 11.89 -16.50
CA GLN A 14 -4.09 12.67 -15.80
C GLN A 14 -5.39 11.88 -15.73
N ALA A 15 -6.00 11.86 -14.55
CA ALA A 15 -7.27 11.21 -14.29
C ALA A 15 -8.36 12.22 -13.94
N SER A 16 -9.61 11.81 -14.14
CA SER A 16 -10.76 12.59 -13.65
C SER A 16 -10.78 12.57 -12.12
N GLU A 17 -11.38 13.60 -11.53
CA GLU A 17 -11.57 13.70 -10.08
C GLU A 17 -12.37 12.53 -9.48
N THR A 18 -13.24 11.90 -10.29
CA THR A 18 -14.10 10.78 -9.88
C THR A 18 -13.42 9.43 -10.01
N ASP A 19 -12.31 9.35 -10.74
CA ASP A 19 -11.64 8.09 -11.02
C ASP A 19 -10.93 7.58 -9.76
N LYS A 20 -11.16 6.31 -9.42
CA LYS A 20 -10.45 5.65 -8.32
C LYS A 20 -9.15 4.99 -8.79
N TYR A 21 -9.11 4.59 -10.05
CA TYR A 21 -8.01 3.91 -10.70
C TYR A 21 -7.64 4.61 -11.99
N CYS A 22 -6.35 4.60 -12.33
CA CYS A 22 -5.87 5.13 -13.59
C CYS A 22 -6.41 4.29 -14.75
N ILE A 23 -7.08 4.94 -15.70
CA ILE A 23 -7.66 4.30 -16.89
C ILE A 23 -6.63 3.66 -17.83
N ASP A 24 -5.36 4.06 -17.70
CA ASP A 24 -4.29 3.63 -18.60
C ASP A 24 -3.54 2.43 -18.03
N CYS A 25 -3.10 2.52 -16.76
CA CYS A 25 -2.27 1.49 -16.16
C CYS A 25 -3.01 0.65 -15.09
N GLY A 26 -4.11 1.14 -14.52
CA GLY A 26 -4.88 0.50 -13.45
C GLY A 26 -4.39 0.77 -12.02
N ALA A 27 -3.43 1.70 -11.82
CA ALA A 27 -2.96 2.01 -10.46
C ALA A 27 -4.02 2.80 -9.68
N PRO A 28 -4.14 2.60 -8.36
CA PRO A 28 -4.96 3.47 -7.53
C PRO A 28 -4.48 4.93 -7.64
N LEU A 29 -5.42 5.87 -7.74
CA LEU A 29 -5.14 7.31 -7.84
C LEU A 29 -5.12 7.98 -6.47
N GLN A 30 -5.74 7.37 -5.47
CA GLN A 30 -5.85 7.88 -4.11
C GLN A 30 -5.15 6.94 -3.14
N ASN A 31 -4.31 7.50 -2.27
CA ASN A 31 -3.56 6.71 -1.30
C ASN A 31 -4.39 6.37 -0.05
N ARG A 32 -5.41 5.53 -0.23
CA ARG A 32 -6.30 5.11 0.87
C ARG A 32 -5.67 4.01 1.71
N CYS A 33 -6.05 3.94 2.97
CA CYS A 33 -5.78 2.79 3.83
C CYS A 33 -6.34 1.51 3.20
N SER A 34 -5.57 0.41 3.24
CA SER A 34 -6.00 -0.89 2.68
C SER A 34 -7.02 -1.63 3.56
N ASP A 35 -7.21 -1.18 4.81
CA ASP A 35 -8.26 -1.70 5.70
C ASP A 35 -9.65 -1.23 5.25
N GLU A 36 -10.28 -2.07 4.42
CA GLU A 36 -11.61 -1.87 3.88
C GLU A 36 -12.73 -2.28 4.87
N PRO A 37 -13.86 -1.57 4.88
CA PRO A 37 -15.01 -1.93 5.69
C PRO A 37 -15.61 -3.25 5.19
N GLY A 38 -15.97 -4.12 6.12
CA GLY A 38 -16.72 -5.34 5.84
C GLY A 38 -18.08 -5.30 6.53
N LEU A 39 -18.86 -6.38 6.38
CA LEU A 39 -20.19 -6.49 7.02
C LEU A 39 -20.14 -6.35 8.56
N LEU A 40 -19.03 -6.78 9.19
CA LEU A 40 -18.85 -6.80 10.64
C LEU A 40 -17.71 -5.88 11.13
N LYS A 41 -17.01 -5.19 10.23
CA LYS A 41 -15.84 -4.35 10.56
C LYS A 41 -16.00 -2.98 9.94
N LYS A 42 -15.79 -1.93 10.73
CA LYS A 42 -15.91 -0.54 10.28
C LYS A 42 -14.87 -0.16 9.21
N GLY A 43 -13.72 -0.83 9.16
CA GLY A 43 -12.58 -0.46 8.33
C GLY A 43 -12.01 0.92 8.69
N CYS A 44 -10.93 1.33 8.02
CA CYS A 44 -10.32 2.65 8.20
C CYS A 44 -10.59 3.56 7.00
N THR A 45 -10.28 3.11 5.77
CA THR A 45 -10.43 3.85 4.50
C THR A 45 -9.84 5.27 4.43
N TYR A 46 -9.04 5.65 5.44
CA TYR A 46 -8.48 7.00 5.57
C TYR A 46 -7.65 7.36 4.34
N LEU A 47 -7.83 8.59 3.83
CA LEU A 47 -7.05 9.12 2.72
C LEU A 47 -5.73 9.67 3.27
N ASN A 48 -4.63 9.01 2.93
CA ASN A 48 -3.30 9.39 3.38
C ASN A 48 -2.60 10.32 2.39
N ALA A 49 -1.49 10.93 2.84
CA ALA A 49 -0.61 11.68 1.97
C ALA A 49 -0.06 10.80 0.82
N PRO A 50 0.23 11.35 -0.38
CA PRO A 50 0.68 10.56 -1.53
C PRO A 50 1.97 9.77 -1.32
N ASN A 51 2.81 10.16 -0.36
CA ASN A 51 4.08 9.51 -0.03
C ASN A 51 4.00 8.58 1.20
N ALA A 52 2.83 8.42 1.82
CA ALA A 52 2.66 7.59 3.01
C ALA A 52 2.56 6.11 2.63
N ALA A 53 3.55 5.31 2.98
CA ALA A 53 3.50 3.86 2.77
C ALA A 53 2.51 3.16 3.73
N TYR A 54 2.30 3.71 4.93
CA TYR A 54 1.40 3.19 5.97
C TYR A 54 0.36 4.22 6.38
N CYS A 55 -0.78 3.76 6.85
CA CYS A 55 -1.90 4.60 7.26
C CYS A 55 -1.57 5.36 8.55
N ALA A 56 -1.65 6.68 8.52
CA ALA A 56 -1.38 7.54 9.68
C ALA A 56 -2.40 7.37 10.82
N LYS A 57 -3.55 6.74 10.56
CA LYS A 57 -4.59 6.48 11.58
C LYS A 57 -4.50 5.12 12.25
N CYS A 58 -4.15 4.06 11.52
CA CYS A 58 -4.21 2.69 12.05
C CYS A 58 -2.94 1.85 11.80
N GLY A 59 -1.95 2.35 11.05
CA GLY A 59 -0.70 1.64 10.80
C GLY A 59 -0.77 0.52 9.74
N GLU A 60 -1.95 0.21 9.22
CA GLU A 60 -2.08 -0.73 8.09
C GLU A 60 -1.43 -0.18 6.81
N PRO A 61 -0.99 -1.05 5.89
CA PRO A 61 -0.60 -0.66 4.54
C PRO A 61 -1.57 0.33 3.88
N THR A 62 -1.03 1.21 3.07
CA THR A 62 -1.86 1.96 2.12
C THR A 62 -1.97 1.19 0.80
N LEU A 63 -2.95 1.54 -0.02
CA LEU A 63 -3.08 0.99 -1.37
C LEU A 63 -1.82 1.26 -2.20
N PHE A 64 -1.16 2.41 -2.05
CA PHE A 64 0.06 2.67 -2.83
C PHE A 64 1.20 1.71 -2.44
N GLN A 65 1.36 1.41 -1.15
CA GLN A 65 2.36 0.44 -0.71
C GLN A 65 1.97 -1.00 -1.12
N LEU A 66 0.70 -1.38 -0.99
CA LEU A 66 0.21 -2.71 -1.37
C LEU A 66 0.40 -2.98 -2.87
N HIS A 67 0.21 -1.97 -3.71
CA HIS A 67 0.42 -2.03 -5.16
C HIS A 67 1.87 -1.76 -5.59
N GLY A 68 2.82 -1.68 -4.66
CA GLY A 68 4.25 -1.49 -4.97
C GLY A 68 4.61 -0.11 -5.54
N LEU A 69 3.73 0.89 -5.40
CA LEU A 69 3.95 2.26 -5.86
C LEU A 69 4.82 3.07 -4.89
N LEU A 70 4.92 2.60 -3.63
CA LEU A 70 5.79 3.16 -2.60
C LEU A 70 6.60 2.05 -1.94
N THR A 71 7.90 2.27 -1.78
CA THR A 71 8.80 1.38 -1.05
C THR A 71 9.16 2.02 0.30
N PRO A 72 8.70 1.47 1.44
CA PRO A 72 9.06 1.98 2.75
C PRO A 72 10.50 1.62 3.12
N LEU A 73 11.18 2.48 3.88
CA LEU A 73 12.51 2.20 4.45
C LEU A 73 12.49 1.06 5.47
N TYR A 74 11.37 0.87 6.17
CA TYR A 74 11.20 -0.13 7.21
C TYR A 74 10.03 -1.07 6.84
N PRO A 75 10.25 -2.07 5.98
CA PRO A 75 9.21 -3.01 5.60
C PRO A 75 8.77 -3.84 6.80
N SER A 76 7.45 -4.04 6.96
CA SER A 76 6.84 -4.82 8.05
C SER A 76 7.00 -4.23 9.46
N ALA A 77 7.38 -2.95 9.61
CA ALA A 77 7.48 -2.29 10.92
C ALA A 77 6.15 -2.24 11.69
N ASN A 78 5.03 -2.36 10.98
CA ASN A 78 3.69 -2.41 11.56
C ASN A 78 3.31 -3.79 12.15
N LYS A 79 4.14 -4.83 11.98
CA LYS A 79 3.89 -6.16 12.54
C LYS A 79 4.56 -6.28 13.91
N PRO A 80 3.81 -6.47 15.01
CA PRO A 80 4.41 -6.63 16.33
C PRO A 80 5.27 -7.90 16.38
N LEU A 81 6.43 -7.81 17.03
CA LEU A 81 7.42 -8.91 17.13
C LEU A 81 6.84 -10.20 17.75
N ILE A 82 5.77 -10.07 18.54
CA ILE A 82 5.06 -11.18 19.19
C ILE A 82 4.35 -12.10 18.17
N SER A 83 4.06 -11.63 16.96
CA SER A 83 3.46 -12.44 15.90
C SER A 83 4.44 -13.45 15.26
N ARG A 84 5.74 -13.34 15.56
CA ARG A 84 6.74 -14.38 15.25
C ARG A 84 6.79 -15.33 16.44
N GLY A 85 5.84 -16.27 16.45
CA GLY A 85 5.86 -17.38 17.38
C GLY A 85 7.22 -18.06 17.39
N ILE A 86 7.61 -18.47 18.59
CA ILE A 86 8.59 -19.52 18.87
C ILE A 86 8.24 -20.73 17.97
N GLY A 87 8.84 -20.83 16.77
CA GLY A 87 8.53 -21.92 15.85
C GLY A 87 8.91 -21.65 14.39
N GLY A 88 10.09 -22.14 13.99
CA GLY A 88 10.34 -22.57 12.61
C GLY A 88 11.03 -21.56 11.70
N GLN A 89 12.36 -21.62 11.67
CA GLN A 89 13.15 -21.18 10.53
C GLN A 89 12.86 -22.11 9.33
N SER A 90 12.55 -21.56 8.16
CA SER A 90 12.97 -22.17 6.88
C SER A 90 12.81 -21.17 5.74
N GLY A 91 13.93 -20.62 5.29
CA GLY A 91 13.96 -19.76 4.11
C GLY A 91 15.31 -19.13 3.81
N TRP A 92 16.42 -19.78 4.18
CA TRP A 92 17.73 -19.41 3.65
C TRP A 92 17.86 -20.06 2.26
N SER A 93 17.48 -19.33 1.23
CA SER A 93 17.82 -19.66 -0.16
C SER A 93 19.33 -19.53 -0.33
N ARG A 94 20.06 -20.62 -0.11
CA ARG A 94 21.45 -20.72 -0.57
C ARG A 94 21.43 -20.74 -2.09
N SER A 95 21.80 -19.61 -2.69
CA SER A 95 22.33 -19.55 -4.05
C SER A 95 23.45 -20.58 -4.15
N ARG A 96 23.23 -21.63 -4.95
CA ARG A 96 24.28 -22.57 -5.32
C ARG A 96 24.81 -22.11 -6.68
N THR A 97 25.79 -21.22 -6.64
CA THR A 97 26.63 -20.87 -7.79
C THR A 97 27.82 -21.84 -7.85
N ASP A 98 28.13 -22.27 -9.07
CA ASP A 98 29.36 -22.92 -9.56
C ASP A 98 29.67 -24.33 -9.01
N LYS A 99 30.14 -25.31 -9.80
CA LYS A 99 30.99 -25.26 -11.00
C LYS A 99 30.92 -26.60 -11.73
#